data_AF-A0A4Q2QNQ4-F1
#
_entry.id   AF-A0A4Q2QNQ4-F1
#
_cell.length_a   1.000
_cell.length_b   1.000
_cell.length_c   1.000
_cell.angle_alpha   90.00
_cell.angle_beta   90.00
_cell.angle_gamma   90.00
#
_symmetry.space_group_name_H-M   'P 1'
#
loop_
_entity.id
_entity.type
_entity.pdbx_description
1 polymer ?
#
loop_
_entity_poly.entity_id
_entity_poly.type
_entity_poly.pdbx_seq_one_letter_code
_entity_poly.pdbx_strand_id
1 'polypeptide(L)'
;VDKIFGPGNAFVTEAKRQVSQRLDGAAIDMPAGPSEVLVIADSGATPDFVASDLLSQAEHGPDSQVILLTPDADMARRVAEAVERQLAELPRAETARQALNASRLIVTKDLAQCVEISNQYGPEHLIIQTR
;
A
#
# COMPACT_ATOMS: atom_id res chain seq x y z
N VAL A 1 -14.74 -10.53 -26.63
CA VAL A 1 -13.28 -10.73 -26.42
C VAL A 1 -13.10 -11.93 -25.52
N ASP A 2 -12.01 -12.69 -25.65
CA ASP A 2 -11.81 -13.91 -24.86
C ASP A 2 -11.29 -13.63 -23.44
N LYS A 3 -10.63 -12.48 -23.24
CA LYS A 3 -10.07 -12.07 -21.95
C LYS A 3 -10.17 -10.56 -21.72
N ILE A 4 -10.49 -10.16 -20.48
CA ILE A 4 -10.64 -8.77 -20.03
C ILE A 4 -9.48 -8.39 -19.11
N PHE A 5 -8.91 -7.19 -19.32
CA PHE A 5 -7.75 -6.69 -18.58
C PHE A 5 -8.01 -5.33 -17.94
N GLY A 6 -7.26 -5.05 -16.86
CA GLY A 6 -7.19 -3.73 -16.26
C GLY A 6 -7.83 -3.66 -14.88
N PRO A 7 -7.27 -2.85 -13.96
CA PRO A 7 -7.83 -2.65 -12.63
C PRO A 7 -9.05 -1.73 -12.65
N GLY A 8 -9.75 -1.62 -11.53
CA GLY A 8 -10.84 -0.69 -11.35
C GLY A 8 -11.36 -0.70 -9.93
N ASN A 9 -12.38 0.11 -9.67
CA ASN A 9 -13.04 0.16 -8.37
C ASN A 9 -13.79 -1.15 -8.06
N ALA A 10 -14.34 -1.25 -6.84
CA ALA A 10 -15.06 -2.44 -6.38
C ALA A 10 -16.13 -2.95 -7.35
N PHE A 11 -16.83 -2.07 -8.07
CA PHE A 11 -17.84 -2.47 -9.07
C PHE A 11 -17.21 -3.10 -10.32
N VAL A 12 -16.10 -2.55 -10.81
CA VAL A 12 -15.36 -3.12 -11.95
C VAL A 12 -14.79 -4.49 -11.57
N THR A 13 -14.21 -4.61 -10.38
CA THR A 13 -13.72 -5.88 -9.85
C THR A 13 -14.84 -6.92 -9.74
N GLU A 14 -15.99 -6.55 -9.16
CA GLU A 14 -17.11 -7.48 -9.01
C GLU A 14 -17.70 -7.89 -10.36
N ALA A 15 -17.80 -6.97 -11.32
CA ALA A 15 -18.21 -7.29 -12.68
C ALA A 15 -17.26 -8.29 -13.34
N LYS A 16 -15.94 -8.06 -13.26
CA LYS A 16 -14.89 -8.99 -13.74
C LYS A 16 -14.98 -10.35 -13.06
N ARG A 17 -15.24 -10.38 -11.75
CA ARG A 17 -15.43 -11.63 -10.99
C ARG A 17 -16.64 -12.40 -11.46
N GLN A 18 -17.80 -11.76 -11.66
CA GLN A 18 -19.00 -12.43 -12.14
C GLN A 18 -18.83 -13.01 -13.54
N VAL A 19 -18.28 -12.23 -14.49
CA VAL A 19 -18.13 -12.70 -15.89
C VAL A 19 -17.10 -13.82 -16.03
N SER A 20 -16.06 -13.87 -15.20
CA SER A 20 -15.06 -14.95 -15.25
C SER A 20 -15.59 -16.31 -14.79
N GLN A 21 -16.64 -16.32 -13.97
CA GLN A 21 -17.25 -17.55 -13.42
C GLN A 21 -18.43 -18.06 -14.26
N ARG A 22 -18.85 -17.30 -15.27
CA ARG A 22 -19.94 -17.68 -16.16
C ARG A 22 -19.41 -18.39 -17.40
N LEU A 23 -20.09 -19.46 -17.81
CA LEU A 23 -19.72 -20.21 -19.01
C LEU A 23 -19.85 -19.37 -20.30
N ASP A 24 -20.81 -18.44 -20.33
CA ASP A 24 -21.03 -17.49 -21.43
C ASP A 24 -20.23 -16.18 -21.26
N GLY A 25 -19.32 -16.13 -20.29
CA GLY A 25 -18.51 -14.96 -19.97
C GLY A 25 -17.14 -14.94 -20.66
N ALA A 26 -16.17 -14.29 -20.02
CA ALA A 26 -14.80 -14.15 -20.52
C ALA A 26 -13.79 -14.31 -19.37
N ALA A 27 -12.59 -14.81 -19.69
CA ALA A 27 -11.52 -14.89 -18.70
C ALA A 27 -11.08 -13.49 -18.24
N ILE A 28 -10.46 -13.41 -17.06
CA ILE A 28 -9.84 -12.17 -16.56
C ILE A 28 -8.35 -12.39 -16.29
N ASP A 29 -7.59 -11.31 -16.25
CA ASP A 29 -6.18 -11.28 -15.85
C ASP A 29 -5.98 -11.75 -14.40
N MET A 30 -6.44 -10.96 -13.43
CA MET A 30 -6.36 -11.22 -12.00
C MET A 30 -7.44 -10.42 -11.26
N PRO A 31 -7.84 -10.82 -10.05
CA PRO A 31 -8.70 -10.00 -9.21
C PRO A 31 -8.00 -8.66 -8.90
N ALA A 32 -8.71 -7.56 -9.03
CA ALA A 32 -8.19 -6.24 -8.63
C ALA A 32 -8.73 -5.88 -7.23
N GLY A 33 -7.85 -5.55 -6.30
CA GLY A 33 -8.20 -5.06 -4.97
C GLY A 33 -7.90 -3.56 -4.81
N PRO A 34 -8.17 -2.99 -3.63
CA PRO A 34 -7.60 -1.70 -3.27
C PRO A 34 -6.09 -1.73 -3.41
N SER A 35 -5.50 -0.61 -3.82
CA SER A 35 -4.06 -0.55 -4.06
C SER A 35 -3.29 -0.58 -2.74
N GLU A 36 -2.16 -1.30 -2.70
CA GLU A 36 -1.40 -1.50 -1.47
C GLU A 36 0.09 -1.18 -1.63
N VAL A 37 0.71 -0.65 -0.58
CA VAL A 37 2.18 -0.52 -0.48
C VAL A 37 2.66 -0.88 0.91
N LEU A 38 3.73 -1.67 0.97
CA LEU A 38 4.46 -1.98 2.18
C LEU A 38 5.91 -1.54 2.02
N VAL A 39 6.36 -0.66 2.91
CA VAL A 39 7.75 -0.19 2.95
C VAL A 39 8.49 -0.86 4.10
N ILE A 40 9.63 -1.49 3.81
CA ILE A 40 10.60 -1.95 4.82
C ILE A 40 11.70 -0.89 4.88
N ALA A 41 11.88 -0.25 6.04
CA ALA A 41 12.89 0.78 6.23
C ALA A 41 13.79 0.45 7.42
N ASP A 42 15.12 0.48 7.24
CA ASP A 42 16.08 0.41 8.34
C ASP A 42 16.46 1.82 8.85
N SER A 43 17.37 1.89 9.82
CA SER A 43 17.83 3.16 10.40
C SER A 43 18.55 4.08 9.41
N GLY A 44 19.00 3.56 8.25
CA GLY A 44 19.66 4.31 7.20
C GLY A 44 18.69 4.97 6.20
N ALA A 45 17.41 4.61 6.23
CA ALA A 45 16.41 5.21 5.36
C ALA A 45 16.20 6.71 5.65
N THR A 46 15.73 7.43 4.64
CA THR A 46 15.37 8.85 4.78
C THR A 46 13.88 8.96 5.08
N PRO A 47 13.45 9.50 6.25
CA PRO A 47 12.03 9.53 6.63
C PRO A 47 11.13 10.21 5.61
N ASP A 48 11.62 11.27 4.96
CA ASP A 48 10.86 11.98 3.92
C ASP A 48 10.61 11.13 2.68
N PHE A 49 11.54 10.26 2.29
CA PHE A 49 11.36 9.35 1.15
C PHE A 49 10.39 8.22 1.49
N VAL A 50 10.47 7.68 2.70
CA VAL A 50 9.51 6.69 3.19
C VAL A 50 8.10 7.29 3.23
N ALA A 51 7.96 8.50 3.79
CA ALA A 51 6.68 9.20 3.87
C ALA A 51 6.10 9.49 2.47
N SER A 52 6.93 9.92 1.51
CA SER A 52 6.46 10.18 0.15
C SER A 52 5.97 8.90 -0.55
N ASP A 53 6.65 7.77 -0.35
CA ASP A 53 6.23 6.49 -0.91
C ASP A 53 4.89 6.04 -0.32
N LEU A 54 4.71 6.14 1.01
CA LEU A 54 3.44 5.83 1.67
C LEU A 54 2.31 6.73 1.14
N LEU A 55 2.56 8.04 1.02
CA LEU A 55 1.56 8.99 0.55
C LEU A 55 1.21 8.81 -0.92
N SER A 56 2.16 8.40 -1.76
CA SER A 56 1.94 8.14 -3.19
C SER A 56 0.85 7.08 -3.43
N GLN A 57 0.77 6.09 -2.54
CA GLN A 57 -0.27 5.06 -2.61
C GLN A 57 -1.56 5.49 -1.91
N ALA A 58 -1.45 6.22 -0.80
CA ALA A 58 -2.61 6.71 -0.05
C ALA A 58 -3.47 7.68 -0.91
N GLU A 59 -2.86 8.46 -1.81
CA GLU A 59 -3.62 9.38 -2.68
C GLU A 59 -4.37 8.69 -3.84
N HIS A 60 -4.13 7.40 -4.07
CA HIS A 60 -4.77 6.65 -5.15
C HIS A 60 -6.27 6.40 -4.88
N GLY A 61 -6.66 6.23 -3.62
CA GLY A 61 -8.05 6.03 -3.23
C GLY A 61 -8.22 5.91 -1.72
N PRO A 62 -9.44 6.13 -1.19
CA PRO A 62 -9.70 6.09 0.26
C PRO A 62 -9.58 4.68 0.86
N ASP A 63 -9.68 3.65 0.01
CA ASP A 63 -9.54 2.25 0.40
C ASP A 63 -8.07 1.75 0.30
N SER A 64 -7.12 2.61 -0.10
CA SER A 64 -5.71 2.25 -0.20
C SER A 64 -5.14 1.84 1.16
N GLN A 65 -4.26 0.84 1.16
CA GLN A 65 -3.65 0.29 2.36
C GLN A 65 -2.14 0.54 2.33
N VAL A 66 -1.63 1.29 3.31
CA VAL A 66 -0.20 1.62 3.39
C VAL A 66 0.40 1.16 4.70
N ILE A 67 1.56 0.51 4.64
CA ILE A 67 2.22 -0.13 5.80
C ILE A 67 3.70 0.21 5.82
N LEU A 68 4.21 0.58 6.99
CA LEU A 68 5.65 0.65 7.28
C LEU A 68 6.04 -0.48 8.22
N LEU A 69 7.11 -1.19 7.88
CA LEU A 69 7.82 -2.10 8.79
C LEU A 69 9.23 -1.57 9.03
N THR A 70 9.61 -1.38 10.29
CA THR A 70 10.96 -0.93 10.63
C THR A 70 11.42 -1.51 11.97
N PRO A 71 12.70 -1.93 12.10
CA PRO A 71 13.22 -2.34 13.40
C PRO A 71 13.57 -1.15 14.32
N ASP A 72 13.43 0.09 13.82
CA ASP A 72 13.82 1.30 14.52
C ASP A 72 12.57 2.13 14.89
N ALA A 73 12.27 2.22 16.19
CA ALA A 73 11.17 3.02 16.70
C ALA A 73 11.34 4.52 16.42
N ASP A 74 12.58 5.01 16.29
CA ASP A 74 12.85 6.39 15.90
C ASP A 74 12.52 6.65 14.44
N MET A 75 12.84 5.69 13.56
CA MET A 75 12.43 5.73 12.16
C MET A 75 10.90 5.82 12.05
N ALA A 76 10.15 4.98 12.77
CA ALA A 76 8.69 5.01 12.75
C ALA A 76 8.11 6.37 13.17
N ARG A 77 8.65 7.00 14.24
CA ARG A 77 8.22 8.33 14.69
C ARG A 77 8.51 9.41 13.65
N ARG A 78 9.74 9.43 13.13
CA ARG A 78 10.17 10.42 12.12
C ARG A 78 9.37 10.30 10.83
N VAL A 79 9.01 9.09 10.43
CA VAL A 79 8.13 8.86 9.27
C VAL A 79 6.72 9.35 9.56
N ALA A 80 6.15 9.10 10.74
CA ALA A 80 4.82 9.60 11.10
C ALA A 80 4.75 11.14 11.03
N GLU A 81 5.76 11.83 11.57
CA GLU A 81 5.87 13.29 11.49
C GLU A 81 6.02 13.79 10.04
N ALA A 82 6.85 13.11 9.23
CA ALA A 82 7.03 13.44 7.82
C ALA A 82 5.73 13.24 7.01
N VAL A 83 4.98 12.17 7.28
CA VAL A 83 3.67 11.90 6.65
C VAL A 83 2.69 13.04 6.96
N GLU A 84 2.55 13.45 8.22
CA GLU A 84 1.63 14.54 8.59
C GLU A 84 2.01 15.87 7.92
N ARG A 85 3.30 16.19 7.90
CA ARG A 85 3.81 17.39 7.22
C ARG A 85 3.51 17.36 5.73
N GLN A 86 3.88 16.28 5.05
CA GLN A 86 3.69 16.16 3.60
C GLN A 86 2.20 16.09 3.23
N LEU A 87 1.36 15.43 4.04
CA LEU A 87 -0.08 15.35 3.86
C LEU A 87 -0.74 16.74 3.85
N ALA A 88 -0.24 17.69 4.65
CA ALA A 88 -0.76 19.05 4.70
C ALA A 88 -0.56 19.83 3.38
N GLU A 89 0.38 19.40 2.53
CA GLU A 89 0.71 20.04 1.26
C GLU A 89 0.04 19.37 0.05
N LEU A 90 -0.56 18.18 0.22
CA LEU A 90 -1.14 17.42 -0.88
C LEU A 90 -2.48 17.99 -1.37
N PRO A 91 -2.65 18.19 -2.70
CA PRO A 91 -3.96 18.56 -3.27
C PRO A 91 -5.06 17.53 -3.00
N ARG A 92 -4.69 16.25 -2.84
CA ARG A 92 -5.61 15.12 -2.58
C ARG A 92 -5.59 14.66 -1.11
N ALA A 93 -5.25 15.55 -0.19
CA ALA A 93 -5.08 15.23 1.23
C ALA A 93 -6.32 14.57 1.87
N GLU A 94 -7.54 14.89 1.45
CA GLU A 94 -8.74 14.27 2.02
C GLU A 94 -8.82 12.76 1.72
N THR A 95 -8.48 12.37 0.49
CA THR A 95 -8.44 10.95 0.08
C THR A 95 -7.31 10.22 0.81
N ALA A 96 -6.11 10.80 0.80
CA ALA A 96 -4.96 10.22 1.48
C ALA A 96 -5.20 10.07 2.99
N ARG A 97 -5.84 11.06 3.64
CA ARG A 97 -6.19 11.00 5.07
C ARG A 97 -7.16 9.87 5.39
N GLN A 98 -8.09 9.55 4.49
CA GLN A 98 -8.99 8.40 4.67
C GLN A 98 -8.23 7.09 4.63
N ALA A 99 -7.36 6.89 3.62
CA ALA A 99 -6.49 5.71 3.52
C ALA A 99 -5.56 5.56 4.74
N LEU A 100 -5.00 6.67 5.23
CA LEU A 100 -4.12 6.68 6.40
C LEU A 100 -4.79 6.20 7.69
N ASN A 101 -6.13 6.29 7.83
CA ASN A 101 -6.83 5.73 8.99
C ASN A 101 -6.71 4.19 9.07
N ALA A 102 -6.53 3.52 7.93
CA ALA A 102 -6.28 2.09 7.87
C ALA A 102 -4.78 1.74 7.89
N SER A 103 -3.91 2.76 7.77
CA SER A 103 -2.46 2.57 7.69
C SER A 103 -1.85 2.10 9.01
N ARG A 104 -0.70 1.43 8.91
CA ARG A 104 -0.01 0.83 10.05
C ARG A 104 1.48 1.12 9.99
N LEU A 105 2.02 1.75 11.02
CA LEU A 105 3.47 1.85 11.22
C LEU A 105 3.86 0.84 12.30
N ILE A 106 4.59 -0.20 11.92
CA ILE A 106 4.87 -1.36 12.76
C ILE A 106 6.37 -1.38 13.07
N VAL A 107 6.69 -1.27 14.36
CA VAL A 107 8.06 -1.47 14.84
C VAL A 107 8.28 -2.95 15.09
N THR A 108 9.30 -3.52 14.45
CA THR A 108 9.68 -4.92 14.54
C THR A 108 10.97 -5.07 15.35
N LYS A 109 11.38 -6.31 15.62
CA LYS A 109 12.65 -6.63 16.28
C LYS A 109 13.85 -6.40 15.36
N ASP A 110 13.74 -6.88 14.12
CA ASP A 110 14.82 -6.90 13.13
C ASP A 110 14.24 -7.01 11.71
N LEU A 111 15.11 -6.90 10.70
CA LEU A 111 14.71 -7.00 9.30
C LEU A 111 14.20 -8.40 8.93
N ALA A 112 14.63 -9.47 9.64
CA ALA A 112 14.12 -10.80 9.37
C ALA A 112 12.62 -10.88 9.73
N GLN A 113 12.23 -10.28 10.86
CA GLN A 113 10.82 -10.16 11.21
C GLN A 113 10.05 -9.27 10.24
N CYS A 114 10.65 -8.21 9.69
CA CYS A 114 10.00 -7.41 8.63
C CYS A 114 9.67 -8.28 7.41
N VAL A 115 10.62 -9.10 6.97
CA VAL A 115 10.43 -10.00 5.82
C VAL A 115 9.37 -11.06 6.12
N GLU A 116 9.35 -11.63 7.32
CA GLU A 116 8.31 -12.59 7.74
C GLU A 116 6.91 -11.98 7.65
N ILE A 117 6.72 -10.78 8.23
CA ILE A 117 5.44 -10.07 8.19
C ILE A 117 5.06 -9.72 6.76
N SER A 118 6.01 -9.21 5.97
CA SER A 118 5.77 -8.85 4.56
C SER A 118 5.37 -10.07 3.72
N ASN A 119 6.00 -11.22 3.92
CA ASN A 119 5.65 -12.47 3.23
C ASN A 119 4.26 -12.98 3.61
N GLN A 120 3.90 -12.88 4.89
CA GLN A 120 2.57 -13.28 5.35
C GLN A 120 1.49 -12.35 4.82
N TYR A 121 1.80 -11.05 4.69
CA TYR A 121 0.87 -10.05 4.18
C TYR A 121 0.70 -10.13 2.65
N GLY A 122 1.78 -10.34 1.90
CA GLY A 122 1.75 -10.44 0.44
C GLY A 122 1.35 -9.12 -0.25
N PRO A 123 2.09 -8.01 -0.04
CA PRO A 123 1.70 -6.70 -0.54
C PRO A 123 1.75 -6.64 -2.07
N GLU A 124 0.88 -5.81 -2.66
CA GLU A 124 0.92 -5.49 -4.10
C GLU A 124 2.26 -4.85 -4.49
N HIS A 125 2.70 -3.85 -3.72
CA HIS A 125 3.99 -3.20 -3.88
C HIS A 125 4.84 -3.36 -2.61
N LEU A 126 6.06 -3.87 -2.77
CA LEU A 126 7.07 -3.95 -1.72
C LEU A 126 8.21 -2.99 -2.04
N ILE A 127 8.47 -2.04 -1.14
CA ILE A 127 9.60 -1.12 -1.24
C ILE A 127 10.58 -1.45 -0.12
N ILE A 128 11.86 -1.65 -0.48
CA ILE A 128 12.92 -2.00 0.48
C ILE A 128 13.91 -0.83 0.51
N GLN A 129 13.83 0.00 1.54
CA GLN A 129 14.76 1.10 1.83
C GLN A 129 15.69 0.68 2.98
N THR A 130 16.59 -0.25 2.69
CA THR A 130 17.61 -0.73 3.64
C THR A 130 19.00 -0.62 3.03
N ARG A 131 20.04 -0.75 3.84
CA ARG A 131 21.44 -0.84 3.37
C ARG A 131 21.69 -2.01 2.40
#